data_AF-H8Z0D1-F1
#
_entry.id   AF-H8Z0D1-F1
#
_cell.length_a   1.000
_cell.length_b   1.000
_cell.length_c   1.000
_cell.angle_alpha   90.00
_cell.angle_beta   90.00
_cell.angle_gamma   90.00
#
_symmetry.space_group_name_H-M   'P 1'
#
loop_
_entity.id
_entity.type
_entity.pdbx_description
1 polymer ?
#
loop_
_entity_poly.entity_id
_entity_poly.type
_entity_poly.pdbx_seq_one_letter_code
_entity_poly.pdbx_strand_id
1 'polypeptide(L)'
;MLGEMHDLIHEFPDLVGKIDAMRESDVDFAADMDRYDALDERVRRLEELGTPVADETIEDLKKERLLLKDRLYARLQSEASAIAS
;
A
#
# COMPACT_ATOMS: atom_id res chain seq x y z
N MET A 1 -8.84 -5.57 12.64
CA MET A 1 -8.70 -4.65 13.79
C MET A 1 -8.70 -3.24 13.25
N LEU A 2 -9.61 -2.38 13.71
CA LEU A 2 -9.62 -0.95 13.43
C LEU A 2 -8.47 -0.31 14.22
N GLY A 3 -7.25 -0.31 13.67
CA GLY A 3 -6.11 0.30 14.38
C GLY A 3 -4.71 -0.08 13.90
N GLU A 4 -4.55 -1.08 13.05
CA GLU A 4 -3.23 -1.34 12.45
C GLU A 4 -3.05 -0.39 11.28
N MET A 5 -2.09 0.55 11.35
CA MET A 5 -1.64 1.31 10.19
C MET A 5 -1.07 0.32 9.18
N HIS A 6 -1.85 0.00 8.14
CA HIS A 6 -1.40 -0.77 6.99
C HIS A 6 -0.61 0.17 6.08
N ASP A 7 0.45 0.74 6.62
CA ASP A 7 1.46 1.41 5.83
C ASP A 7 2.46 0.33 5.40
N LEU A 8 2.94 0.44 4.17
CA LEU A 8 3.93 -0.46 3.58
C LEU A 8 5.15 -0.65 4.50
N ILE A 9 5.54 0.39 5.24
CA ILE A 9 6.63 0.39 6.22
C ILE A 9 6.36 -0.59 7.38
N HIS A 10 5.11 -0.66 7.86
CA HIS A 10 4.73 -1.56 8.95
C HIS A 10 4.60 -3.01 8.49
N GLU A 11 4.19 -3.23 7.23
CA GLU A 11 4.11 -4.55 6.63
C GLU A 11 5.49 -5.12 6.26
N PHE A 12 6.45 -4.25 5.95
CA PHE A 12 7.81 -4.63 5.55
C PHE A 12 8.88 -3.87 6.36
N PRO A 13 8.97 -4.10 7.69
CA PRO A 13 9.91 -3.38 8.56
C PRO A 13 11.38 -3.63 8.19
N ASP A 14 11.67 -4.76 7.56
CA ASP A 14 13.03 -5.09 7.07
C ASP A 14 13.42 -4.32 5.80
N LEU A 15 12.45 -3.69 5.13
CA LEU A 15 12.66 -2.96 3.86
C LEU A 15 12.54 -1.44 4.01
N VAL A 16 12.38 -0.90 5.22
CA VAL A 16 12.14 0.53 5.46
C VAL A 16 13.17 1.42 4.77
N GLY A 17 14.46 1.14 4.94
CA GLY A 17 15.50 1.94 4.29
C GLY A 17 15.44 1.92 2.76
N LYS A 18 14.89 0.84 2.18
CA LYS A 18 14.67 0.74 0.73
C LYS A 18 13.41 1.47 0.30
N ILE A 19 12.34 1.35 1.07
CA ILE A 19 11.08 2.06 0.84
C ILE A 19 11.34 3.57 0.83
N ASP A 20 12.09 4.07 1.82
CA ASP A 20 12.46 5.49 1.89
C ASP A 20 13.29 5.93 0.68
N ALA A 21 14.31 5.16 0.31
CA ALA A 21 15.12 5.44 -0.87
C ALA A 21 14.28 5.49 -2.15
N MET A 22 13.40 4.49 -2.36
CA MET A 22 12.51 4.45 -3.52
C MET A 22 11.49 5.58 -3.52
N ARG A 23 10.98 5.97 -2.36
CA ARG A 23 10.05 7.10 -2.25
C ARG A 23 10.70 8.43 -2.64
N GLU A 24 11.99 8.59 -2.34
CA GLU A 24 12.75 9.79 -2.74
C GLU A 24 13.19 9.75 -4.22
N SER A 25 13.53 8.57 -4.75
CA SER A 25 14.12 8.44 -6.09
C SER A 25 13.12 8.10 -7.20
N ASP A 26 11.98 7.49 -6.89
CA ASP A 26 10.95 7.06 -7.84
C ASP A 26 9.60 7.74 -7.52
N VAL A 27 9.27 8.74 -8.35
CA VAL A 27 8.01 9.51 -8.24
C VAL A 27 6.78 8.63 -8.42
N ASP A 28 6.84 7.61 -9.28
CA ASP A 28 5.73 6.69 -9.47
C ASP A 28 5.56 5.79 -8.23
N PHE A 29 6.66 5.39 -7.59
CA PHE A 29 6.61 4.61 -6.35
C PHE A 29 6.01 5.43 -5.21
N ALA A 30 6.43 6.69 -5.06
CA ALA A 30 5.85 7.61 -4.10
C ALA A 30 4.34 7.81 -4.34
N ALA A 31 3.92 7.99 -5.60
CA ALA A 31 2.51 8.13 -5.94
C ALA A 31 1.69 6.85 -5.67
N ASP A 32 2.25 5.67 -5.96
CA ASP A 32 1.60 4.39 -5.65
C ASP A 32 1.48 4.19 -4.12
N MET A 33 2.46 4.63 -3.32
CA MET A 33 2.38 4.63 -1.85
C MET A 33 1.29 5.56 -1.33
N ASP A 34 1.25 6.81 -1.80
CA ASP A 34 0.24 7.77 -1.35
C ASP A 34 -1.19 7.27 -1.71
N ARG A 35 -1.34 6.59 -2.86
CA ARG A 35 -2.61 5.95 -3.25
C ARG A 35 -2.96 4.77 -2.35
N TYR A 36 -1.97 3.97 -1.97
CA TYR A 36 -2.15 2.84 -1.05
C TYR A 36 -2.69 3.32 0.29
N ASP A 37 -2.06 4.34 0.88
CA ASP A 37 -2.47 4.94 2.16
C ASP A 37 -3.88 5.54 2.08
N ALA A 38 -4.18 6.26 1.00
CA ALA A 38 -5.50 6.86 0.79
C ALA A 38 -6.61 5.81 0.64
N LEU A 39 -6.33 4.69 -0.03
CA LEU A 39 -7.28 3.58 -0.16
C LEU A 39 -7.52 2.92 1.19
N ASP A 40 -6.48 2.71 1.99
CA ASP A 40 -6.63 2.11 3.31
C ASP A 40 -7.47 3.00 4.25
N GLU A 41 -7.22 4.31 4.27
CA GLU A 41 -8.04 5.27 5.01
C GLU A 41 -9.50 5.26 4.53
N ARG A 42 -9.72 5.15 3.22
CA ARG A 42 -11.07 5.06 2.63
C ARG A 42 -11.79 3.78 3.01
N VAL A 43 -11.10 2.63 2.99
CA VAL A 43 -11.65 1.34 3.43
C VAL A 43 -12.08 1.42 4.89
N ARG A 44 -11.23 1.94 5.78
CA ARG A 44 -11.57 2.10 7.21
C ARG A 44 -12.81 2.98 7.42
N ARG A 45 -12.86 4.14 6.75
CA ARG A 45 -14.01 5.05 6.84
C ARG A 45 -15.31 4.37 6.40
N LEU A 46 -15.26 3.55 5.35
CA LEU A 46 -16.42 2.81 4.86
C LEU A 46 -16.82 1.67 5.81
N GLU A 47 -15.84 0.95 6.36
CA GLU A 47 -16.07 -0.10 7.38
C GLU A 47 -16.73 0.49 8.63
N GLU A 48 -16.35 1.70 9.05
CA GLU A 48 -16.97 2.43 10.15
C GLU A 48 -18.42 2.87 9.87
N LEU A 49 -18.75 3.16 8.61
CA LEU A 49 -20.10 3.57 8.19
C LEU A 49 -21.10 2.39 8.19
N GLY A 50 -20.64 1.15 8.03
CA GLY A 50 -21.42 -0.07 8.27
C GLY A 50 -22.72 -0.22 7.45
N THR A 51 -22.76 0.28 6.22
CA THR A 51 -23.96 0.19 5.35
C THR A 51 -23.81 -0.89 4.26
N PRO A 52 -24.89 -1.55 3.79
CA PRO A 52 -24.80 -2.62 2.79
C PRO A 52 -24.17 -2.23 1.45
N VAL A 53 -24.31 -0.96 1.04
CA VAL A 53 -23.67 -0.43 -0.18
C VAL A 53 -22.16 -0.24 0.01
N ALA A 54 -21.74 0.02 1.26
CA ALA A 54 -20.34 0.10 1.61
C ALA A 54 -19.68 -1.28 1.48
N ASP A 55 -20.34 -2.39 1.82
CA ASP A 55 -19.75 -3.73 1.76
C ASP A 55 -19.25 -4.11 0.36
N GLU A 56 -20.07 -3.97 -0.68
CA GLU A 56 -19.64 -4.26 -2.07
C GLU A 56 -18.50 -3.32 -2.51
N THR A 57 -18.57 -2.05 -2.12
CA THR A 57 -17.53 -1.05 -2.43
C THR A 57 -16.23 -1.33 -1.68
N ILE A 58 -16.30 -1.77 -0.41
CA ILE A 58 -15.16 -2.10 0.44
C ILE A 58 -14.40 -3.30 -0.13
N GLU A 59 -15.11 -4.33 -0.60
CA GLU A 59 -14.47 -5.50 -1.21
C GLU A 59 -13.67 -5.14 -2.47
N ASP A 60 -14.19 -4.25 -3.31
CA ASP A 60 -13.44 -3.78 -4.48
C ASP A 60 -12.25 -2.89 -4.10
N LEU A 61 -12.40 -2.02 -3.11
CA LEU A 61 -11.28 -1.22 -2.60
C LEU A 61 -10.20 -2.08 -1.94
N LYS A 62 -10.57 -3.16 -1.24
CA LYS A 62 -9.63 -4.15 -0.69
C LYS A 62 -8.83 -4.85 -1.79
N LYS A 63 -9.47 -5.21 -2.91
CA LYS A 63 -8.78 -5.78 -4.08
C LYS A 63 -7.81 -4.77 -4.68
N GLU A 64 -8.23 -3.51 -4.84
CA GLU A 64 -7.36 -2.44 -5.36
C GLU A 64 -6.15 -2.22 -4.45
N ARG A 65 -6.36 -2.17 -3.13
CA ARG A 65 -5.30 -2.07 -2.12
C ARG A 65 -4.32 -3.25 -2.24
N LEU A 66 -4.82 -4.48 -2.41
CA LEU A 66 -3.98 -5.66 -2.60
C LEU A 66 -3.13 -5.57 -3.87
N LEU A 67 -3.71 -5.16 -5.00
CA LEU A 67 -2.99 -4.99 -6.27
C LEU A 67 -1.90 -3.92 -6.17
N LEU A 68 -2.17 -2.80 -5.48
CA LEU A 68 -1.16 -1.77 -5.23
C LEU A 68 -0.03 -2.28 -4.36
N LYS A 69 -0.34 -3.05 -3.31
CA LYS A 69 0.68 -3.68 -2.49
C LYS A 69 1.58 -4.61 -3.30
N ASP A 70 0.98 -5.47 -4.12
CA ASP A 70 1.74 -6.40 -4.97
C ASP A 70 2.65 -5.64 -5.94
N ARG A 71 2.18 -4.52 -6.50
CA ARG A 71 2.97 -3.65 -7.37
C ARG A 71 4.13 -2.98 -6.64
N LEU A 72 3.89 -2.41 -5.47
CA LEU A 72 4.91 -1.80 -4.62
C LEU A 72 5.98 -2.83 -4.22
N TYR A 73 5.55 -4.02 -3.81
CA TYR A 73 6.44 -5.12 -3.45
C TYR A 73 7.26 -5.63 -4.65
N ALA A 74 6.64 -5.76 -5.84
CA ALA A 74 7.35 -6.13 -7.05
C ALA A 74 8.43 -5.10 -7.43
N ARG A 75 8.16 -3.80 -7.27
CA ARG A 75 9.16 -2.74 -7.47
C ARG A 75 10.30 -2.83 -6.45
N LEU A 76 9.98 -3.03 -5.18
CA LEU A 76 10.95 -3.28 -4.11
C LEU A 76 11.83 -4.50 -4.41
N GLN A 77 11.31 -5.56 -5.01
CA GLN A 77 12.12 -6.72 -5.40
C GLN A 77 12.94 -6.51 -6.68
N SER A 78 12.36 -5.85 -7.68
CA SER A 78 13.05 -5.56 -8.96
C SER A 78 14.33 -4.75 -8.74
N GLU A 79 14.29 -3.77 -7.84
CA GLU A 79 15.47 -2.95 -7.53
C GLU A 79 16.52 -3.73 -6.73
N ALA A 80 16.13 -4.78 -6.00
CA ALA A 80 17.08 -5.62 -5.27
C ALA A 80 17.96 -6.40 -6.25
N SER A 81 17.40 -6.75 -7.42
CA SER A 81 18.14 -7.38 -8.51
C SER A 81 19.03 -6.38 -9.26
N ALA A 82 18.67 -5.09 -9.33
CA ALA A 82 19.44 -4.07 -10.03
C ALA A 82 20.70 -3.63 -9.27
N ILE A 83 20.69 -3.69 -7.93
CA ILE A 83 21.87 -3.38 -7.10
C ILE A 83 22.88 -4.56 -7.07
N ALA A 84 22.45 -5.77 -7.46
CA ALA A 84 23.26 -6.98 -7.46
C ALA A 84 23.94 -7.28 -8.82
N SER A 85 23.99 -6.33 -9.77
CA SER A 85 24.69 -6.46 -11.06
C SER A 85 25.64 -5.28 -11.28
#